data_AF-A0A6G3MM09-F1
#
_entry.id   AF-A0A6G3MM09-F1
#
_cell.length_a   1.000
_cell.length_b   1.000
_cell.length_c   1.000
_cell.angle_alpha   90.00
_cell.angle_beta   90.00
_cell.angle_gamma   90.00
#
_symmetry.space_group_name_H-M   'P 1'
#
loop_
_entity.id
_entity.type
_entity.pdbx_description
1 polymer ?
#
loop_
_entity_poly.entity_id
_entity_poly.type
_entity_poly.pdbx_seq_one_letter_code
_entity_poly.pdbx_strand_id
1 'polypeptide(L)'
;LIVMVEDQEIENIDLPEVEKEGFLAEISKFNSGKSDMCIRFYQRIDTIYTLFGQDAIYTSKILYGSSASCKTIDLDNTSENYITVNQNKFEKLVRELLLNKRYIVELYKDNNKLNPGFQLIGRGSPGNLGFFEEIVYNQSNFVDSGVICVLYIKT
;
A
#
# COMPACT_ATOMS: atom_id res chain seq x y z
N LEU A 1 18.68 -3.33 -16.31
CA LEU A 1 18.99 -2.27 -15.34
C LEU A 1 17.67 -1.89 -14.66
N ILE A 2 17.28 -2.61 -13.61
CA ILE A 2 16.07 -2.28 -12.86
C ILE A 2 16.52 -1.22 -11.87
N VAL A 3 16.02 0.01 -12.07
CA VAL A 3 16.28 1.13 -11.16
C VAL A 3 15.63 0.75 -9.82
N MET A 4 16.47 0.39 -8.86
CA MET A 4 16.09 0.32 -7.46
C MET A 4 15.80 1.76 -7.05
N VAL A 5 14.53 2.17 -7.12
CA VAL A 5 14.10 3.46 -6.58
C VAL A 5 14.35 3.38 -5.08
N GLU A 6 15.37 4.09 -4.61
CA GLU A 6 15.73 4.17 -3.21
C GLU A 6 14.55 4.70 -2.38
N ASP A 7 14.42 4.23 -1.14
CA ASP A 7 13.31 4.58 -0.25
C ASP A 7 13.12 6.09 -0.04
N GLN A 8 14.17 6.90 -0.29
CA GLN A 8 14.18 8.36 -0.18
C GLN A 8 13.46 9.08 -1.34
N GLU A 9 13.37 8.49 -2.54
CA GLU A 9 12.71 9.14 -3.68
C GLU A 9 11.18 8.98 -3.66
N ILE A 10 10.66 7.92 -3.04
CA ILE A 10 9.21 7.67 -2.92
C ILE A 10 8.56 8.67 -1.97
N GLU A 11 9.28 9.14 -0.95
CA GLU A 11 8.82 10.22 -0.08
C GLU A 11 8.55 11.51 -0.85
N ASN A 12 9.16 11.71 -2.02
CA ASN A 12 8.93 12.87 -2.89
C ASN A 12 7.87 12.63 -3.98
N ILE A 13 7.31 11.41 -4.10
CA ILE A 13 6.20 11.14 -5.01
C ILE A 13 4.90 11.38 -4.26
N ASP A 14 4.62 12.65 -4.04
CA ASP A 14 3.34 13.09 -3.55
C ASP A 14 2.23 12.78 -4.56
N LEU A 15 1.01 12.63 -4.03
CA LEU A 15 -0.16 12.76 -4.87
C LEU A 15 -0.02 14.08 -5.64
N PRO A 16 -0.28 14.08 -6.96
CA PRO A 16 -0.22 15.31 -7.72
C PRO A 16 -1.25 16.26 -7.10
N GLU A 17 -1.15 17.54 -7.39
CA GLU A 17 -2.19 18.49 -7.00
C GLU A 17 -3.46 18.22 -7.84
N VAL A 18 -4.09 17.06 -7.61
CA VAL A 18 -5.39 16.67 -8.14
C VAL A 18 -6.37 17.73 -7.70
N GLU A 19 -7.34 18.08 -8.55
CA GLU A 19 -8.49 18.91 -8.19
C GLU A 19 -9.12 18.37 -6.90
N LYS A 20 -8.75 18.98 -5.77
CA LYS A 20 -8.83 18.38 -4.43
C LYS A 20 -10.29 18.09 -4.02
N GLU A 21 -11.23 18.91 -4.49
CA GLU A 21 -12.65 18.85 -4.10
C GLU A 21 -13.35 17.58 -4.57
N GLY A 22 -13.05 17.08 -5.78
CA GLY A 22 -13.65 15.84 -6.28
C GLY A 22 -12.98 14.58 -5.71
N PHE A 23 -11.68 14.66 -5.44
CA PHE A 23 -10.88 13.49 -5.10
C PHE A 23 -11.16 12.97 -3.70
N LEU A 24 -11.31 13.84 -2.69
CA LEU A 24 -11.63 13.42 -1.32
C LEU A 24 -13.03 12.77 -1.22
N ALA A 25 -14.01 13.31 -1.94
CA ALA A 25 -15.35 12.71 -2.00
C ALA A 25 -15.29 11.31 -2.60
N GLU A 26 -14.46 11.11 -3.62
CA GLU A 26 -14.29 9.81 -4.25
C GLU A 26 -13.48 8.84 -3.38
N ILE A 27 -12.48 9.30 -2.62
CA ILE A 27 -11.80 8.47 -1.60
C ILE A 27 -12.77 8.01 -0.52
N SER A 28 -13.68 8.90 -0.07
CA SER A 28 -14.70 8.52 0.90
C SER A 28 -15.60 7.40 0.37
N LYS A 29 -16.06 7.51 -0.88
CA LYS A 29 -16.82 6.42 -1.54
C LYS A 29 -15.98 5.15 -1.71
N PHE A 30 -14.72 5.31 -2.12
CA PHE A 30 -13.76 4.22 -2.26
C PHE A 30 -13.53 3.45 -0.96
N ASN A 31 -13.59 4.10 0.20
CA ASN A 31 -13.47 3.44 1.49
C ASN A 31 -14.80 2.93 2.04
N SER A 32 -15.93 3.44 1.53
CA SER A 32 -17.26 3.06 1.98
C SER A 32 -17.63 1.61 1.60
N GLY A 33 -18.39 0.95 2.49
CA GLY A 33 -18.99 -0.36 2.22
C GLY A 33 -18.03 -1.55 2.14
N LYS A 34 -16.73 -1.38 2.45
CA LYS A 34 -15.77 -2.48 2.53
C LYS A 34 -15.78 -3.14 3.90
N SER A 35 -15.41 -4.42 3.94
CA SER A 35 -15.16 -5.14 5.20
C SER A 35 -13.90 -4.60 5.87
N ASP A 36 -13.87 -4.59 7.21
CA ASP A 36 -12.66 -4.28 7.99
C ASP A 36 -11.49 -5.23 7.68
N MET A 37 -11.79 -6.43 7.18
CA MET A 37 -10.79 -7.42 6.75
C MET A 37 -10.32 -7.21 5.30
N CYS A 38 -10.69 -6.10 4.65
CA CYS A 38 -10.34 -5.81 3.26
C CYS A 38 -9.43 -4.58 3.18
N ILE A 39 -8.21 -4.76 2.67
CA ILE A 39 -7.28 -3.66 2.38
C ILE A 39 -7.34 -3.33 0.89
N ARG A 40 -7.52 -2.04 0.57
CA ARG A 40 -7.59 -1.55 -0.81
C ARG A 40 -6.33 -0.77 -1.17
N PHE A 41 -5.68 -1.17 -2.25
CA PHE A 41 -4.58 -0.45 -2.87
C PHE A 41 -5.06 0.28 -4.11
N TYR A 42 -4.60 1.51 -4.31
CA TYR A 42 -4.79 2.27 -5.52
C TYR A 42 -3.45 2.42 -6.24
N GLN A 43 -3.34 1.85 -7.45
CA GLN A 43 -2.18 1.99 -8.30
C GLN A 43 -2.37 3.21 -9.21
N ARG A 44 -1.64 4.27 -8.89
CA ARG A 44 -1.66 5.53 -9.64
C ARG A 44 -0.74 5.48 -10.86
N ILE A 45 0.45 4.94 -10.67
CA ILE A 45 1.48 4.75 -11.71
C ILE A 45 1.97 3.31 -11.57
N ASP A 46 2.55 2.72 -12.63
CA ASP A 46 2.85 1.29 -12.71
C ASP A 46 3.58 0.71 -11.49
N THR A 47 4.47 1.45 -10.83
CA THR A 47 5.26 0.95 -9.69
C THR A 47 4.90 1.60 -8.35
N ILE A 48 3.81 2.36 -8.30
CA ILE A 48 3.45 3.22 -7.16
C ILE A 48 2.03 2.97 -6.72
N TYR A 49 1.89 2.64 -5.44
CA TYR A 49 0.64 2.26 -4.82
C TYR A 49 0.34 3.19 -3.66
N THR A 50 -0.90 3.62 -3.56
CA THR A 50 -1.39 4.48 -2.49
C THR A 50 -2.50 3.77 -1.73
N LEU A 51 -2.50 3.91 -0.42
CA LEU A 51 -3.61 3.52 0.44
C LEU A 51 -4.15 4.76 1.14
N PHE A 52 -5.42 4.72 1.52
CA PHE A 52 -6.12 5.84 2.15
C PHE A 52 -6.70 5.44 3.51
N GLY A 53 -6.91 6.42 4.38
CA GLY A 53 -7.56 6.31 5.68
C GLY A 53 -6.98 5.24 6.59
N GLN A 54 -7.85 4.37 7.10
CA GLN A 54 -7.47 3.31 8.02
C GLN A 54 -6.50 2.30 7.39
N ASP A 55 -6.62 2.04 6.08
CA ASP A 55 -5.71 1.15 5.38
C ASP A 55 -4.30 1.73 5.35
N ALA A 56 -4.18 3.04 5.14
CA ALA A 56 -2.90 3.74 5.20
C ALA A 56 -2.27 3.62 6.59
N ILE A 57 -3.03 3.92 7.65
CA ILE A 57 -2.56 3.87 9.03
C ILE A 57 -2.13 2.44 9.40
N TYR A 58 -2.94 1.45 9.05
CA TYR A 58 -2.70 0.05 9.42
C TYR A 58 -1.47 -0.51 8.69
N THR A 59 -1.38 -0.29 7.37
CA THR A 59 -0.24 -0.76 6.57
C THR A 59 1.06 -0.02 6.92
N SER A 60 1.00 1.26 7.29
CA SER A 60 2.15 2.01 7.80
C SER A 60 2.71 1.37 9.09
N LYS A 61 1.84 0.96 10.01
CA LYS A 61 2.26 0.20 11.22
C LYS A 61 2.88 -1.15 10.89
N ILE A 62 2.38 -1.85 9.87
CA ILE A 62 2.97 -3.12 9.41
C ILE A 62 4.37 -2.90 8.82
N LEU A 63 4.56 -1.88 7.99
CA LEU A 63 5.83 -1.63 7.30
C LEU A 63 6.90 -0.99 8.20
N TYR A 64 6.49 -0.03 9.03
CA TYR A 64 7.41 0.89 9.72
C TYR A 64 7.26 0.87 11.23
N GLY A 65 6.33 0.08 11.79
CA GLY A 65 6.07 0.02 13.22
C GLY A 65 5.36 1.26 13.80
N SER A 66 5.03 2.25 12.97
CA SER A 66 4.32 3.47 13.38
C SER A 66 3.44 4.01 12.25
N SER A 67 2.55 4.96 12.55
CA SER A 67 1.77 5.68 11.54
C SER A 67 2.42 7.01 11.14
N ALA A 68 3.65 7.29 11.56
CA ALA A 68 4.32 8.58 11.33
C ALA A 68 4.63 8.84 9.85
N SER A 69 4.75 7.78 9.04
CA SER A 69 4.97 7.87 7.59
C SER A 69 3.70 8.15 6.79
N CYS A 70 2.53 8.26 7.44
CA CYS A 70 1.30 8.67 6.77
C CYS A 70 1.32 10.18 6.54
N LYS A 71 0.91 10.58 5.34
CA LYS A 71 0.67 11.97 4.96
C LYS A 71 -0.82 12.27 5.05
N THR A 72 -1.19 13.54 5.01
CA THR A 72 -2.59 13.99 5.08
C THR A 72 -2.92 14.85 3.87
N ILE A 73 -4.10 14.63 3.30
CA ILE A 73 -4.73 15.56 2.35
C ILE A 73 -5.78 16.35 3.12
N ASP A 74 -5.66 17.67 3.11
CA ASP A 74 -6.61 18.58 3.77
C ASP A 74 -7.31 19.46 2.73
N LEU A 75 -8.64 19.56 2.83
CA LEU A 75 -9.45 20.48 2.03
C LEU A 75 -10.75 20.84 2.74
N ASP A 76 -11.03 22.14 2.89
CA ASP A 76 -12.32 22.70 3.32
C ASP A 76 -12.99 21.94 4.49
N ASN A 77 -12.20 21.59 5.50
CA ASN A 77 -12.54 20.83 6.72
C ASN A 77 -12.64 19.30 6.61
N THR A 78 -12.32 18.74 5.46
CA THR A 78 -12.17 17.29 5.29
C THR A 78 -10.69 16.96 5.23
N SER A 79 -10.27 15.97 6.01
CA SER A 79 -8.92 15.45 5.99
C SER A 79 -8.91 13.94 5.83
N GLU A 80 -7.95 13.43 5.07
CA GLU A 80 -7.78 12.00 4.83
C GLU A 80 -6.31 11.61 4.88
N ASN A 81 -6.00 10.54 5.63
CA ASN A 81 -4.64 10.03 5.72
C ASN A 81 -4.33 9.19 4.48
N TYR A 82 -3.08 9.22 4.02
CA TYR A 82 -2.63 8.35 2.95
C TYR A 82 -1.17 7.94 3.14
N ILE A 83 -0.78 6.88 2.45
CA ILE A 83 0.60 6.42 2.37
C ILE A 83 0.87 5.96 0.95
N THR A 84 2.04 6.30 0.43
CA THR A 84 2.52 5.84 -0.87
C THR A 84 3.66 4.84 -0.66
N VAL A 85 3.60 3.73 -1.39
CA VAL A 85 4.59 2.65 -1.32
C VAL A 85 5.03 2.24 -2.73
N ASN A 86 6.28 1.82 -2.86
CA ASN A 86 6.81 1.25 -4.10
C ASN A 86 6.32 -0.20 -4.29
N GLN A 87 6.62 -0.75 -5.47
CA GLN A 87 6.43 -2.15 -5.84
C GLN A 87 6.90 -3.13 -4.74
N ASN A 88 8.13 -2.97 -4.24
CA ASN A 88 8.69 -3.92 -3.27
C ASN A 88 7.88 -3.96 -1.97
N LYS A 89 7.54 -2.79 -1.42
CA LYS A 89 6.72 -2.66 -0.20
C LYS A 89 5.28 -3.12 -0.44
N PHE A 90 4.72 -2.84 -1.61
CA PHE A 90 3.42 -3.36 -2.03
C PHE A 90 3.41 -4.89 -2.01
N GLU A 91 4.37 -5.54 -2.66
CA GLU A 91 4.45 -7.01 -2.66
C GLU A 91 4.66 -7.60 -1.26
N LYS A 92 5.52 -6.97 -0.44
CA LYS A 92 5.72 -7.38 0.96
C LYS A 92 4.42 -7.30 1.76
N LEU A 93 3.66 -6.22 1.60
CA LEU A 93 2.35 -6.04 2.23
C LEU A 93 1.33 -7.07 1.73
N VAL A 94 1.22 -7.30 0.42
CA VAL A 94 0.28 -8.27 -0.15
C VAL A 94 0.53 -9.66 0.43
N ARG A 95 1.80 -10.09 0.50
CA ARG A 95 2.17 -11.39 1.11
C ARG A 95 1.81 -11.42 2.59
N GLU A 96 2.18 -10.40 3.37
CA GLU A 96 1.88 -10.33 4.80
C GLU A 96 0.36 -10.37 5.07
N LEU A 97 -0.42 -9.61 4.29
CA LEU A 97 -1.86 -9.51 4.43
C LEU A 97 -2.56 -10.83 4.09
N LEU A 98 -2.23 -11.45 2.95
CA LEU A 98 -2.89 -12.67 2.48
C LEU A 98 -2.47 -13.91 3.28
N LEU A 99 -1.18 -14.05 3.58
CA LEU A 99 -0.63 -15.27 4.18
C LEU A 99 -0.67 -15.26 5.71
N ASN A 100 -0.30 -14.14 6.33
CA ASN A 100 -0.09 -14.07 7.77
C ASN A 100 -1.29 -13.43 8.48
N LYS A 101 -1.75 -12.26 8.03
CA LYS A 101 -2.87 -11.54 8.66
C LYS A 101 -4.25 -12.08 8.25
N ARG A 102 -4.31 -12.86 7.17
CA ARG A 102 -5.53 -13.45 6.59
C ARG A 102 -6.57 -12.40 6.15
N TYR A 103 -6.12 -11.28 5.59
CA TYR A 103 -6.96 -10.23 5.02
C TYR A 103 -7.32 -10.54 3.56
N ILE A 104 -8.35 -9.85 3.06
CA ILE A 104 -8.66 -9.70 1.65
C ILE A 104 -7.88 -8.49 1.13
N VAL A 105 -7.33 -8.60 -0.06
CA VAL A 105 -6.64 -7.51 -0.75
C VAL A 105 -7.37 -7.21 -2.04
N GLU A 106 -7.59 -5.92 -2.31
CA GLU A 106 -8.15 -5.41 -3.56
C GLU A 106 -7.18 -4.39 -4.18
N LEU A 107 -7.01 -4.45 -5.49
CA LEU A 107 -6.17 -3.53 -6.26
C LEU A 107 -7.04 -2.76 -7.24
N TYR A 108 -6.90 -1.45 -7.22
CA TYR A 108 -7.64 -0.51 -8.04
C TYR A 108 -6.71 0.34 -8.90
N LYS A 109 -7.22 0.82 -10.03
CA LYS A 109 -6.60 1.85 -10.90
C LYS A 109 -7.59 2.97 -11.19
N ASP A 110 -7.13 4.01 -11.87
CA ASP A 110 -8.00 5.06 -12.39
C ASP A 110 -9.11 4.47 -13.27
N ASN A 111 -10.32 4.98 -13.06
CA ASN A 111 -11.46 4.67 -13.91
C ASN A 111 -11.48 5.62 -15.11
N ASN A 112 -11.18 5.12 -16.30
CA ASN A 112 -11.17 5.94 -17.52
C ASN A 112 -12.54 6.61 -17.84
N LYS A 113 -13.63 6.19 -17.21
CA LYS A 113 -14.98 6.77 -17.39
C LYS A 113 -15.37 7.79 -16.32
N LEU A 114 -14.69 7.82 -15.18
CA LEU A 114 -14.97 8.68 -14.04
C LEU A 114 -13.64 9.28 -13.57
N ASN A 115 -13.46 10.60 -13.72
CA ASN A 115 -12.28 11.29 -13.23
C ASN A 115 -12.69 12.38 -12.22
N PRO A 116 -12.45 12.21 -10.91
CA PRO A 116 -11.79 11.07 -10.28
C PRO A 116 -12.70 9.83 -10.14
N GLY A 117 -12.10 8.64 -10.13
CA GLY A 117 -12.83 7.37 -9.98
C GLY A 117 -11.90 6.17 -9.89
N PHE A 118 -12.30 5.15 -9.15
CA PHE A 118 -11.50 3.93 -8.93
C PHE A 118 -12.15 2.71 -9.59
N GLN A 119 -11.37 1.91 -10.31
CA GLN A 119 -11.81 0.67 -10.93
C GLN A 119 -11.04 -0.53 -10.33
N LEU A 120 -11.77 -1.53 -9.84
CA LEU A 120 -11.19 -2.77 -9.34
C LEU A 120 -10.56 -3.55 -10.49
N ILE A 121 -9.28 -3.89 -10.37
CA ILE A 121 -8.53 -4.68 -11.36
C ILE A 121 -8.07 -6.03 -10.82
N GLY A 122 -7.95 -6.17 -9.49
CA GLY A 122 -7.43 -7.38 -8.87
C GLY A 122 -8.00 -7.60 -7.47
N ARG A 123 -8.20 -8.86 -7.12
CA ARG A 123 -8.67 -9.26 -5.78
C ARG A 123 -8.03 -10.59 -5.39
N GLY A 124 -7.70 -10.72 -4.11
CA GLY A 124 -7.23 -11.95 -3.50
C GLY A 124 -7.64 -12.06 -2.04
N SER A 125 -7.63 -13.28 -1.55
CA SER A 125 -8.05 -13.67 -0.21
C SER A 125 -7.20 -14.85 0.27
N PRO A 126 -7.22 -15.19 1.57
CA PRO A 126 -6.34 -16.24 2.11
C PRO A 126 -6.62 -17.65 1.54
N GLY A 127 -7.82 -17.88 0.99
CA GLY A 127 -8.21 -19.14 0.34
C GLY A 127 -8.21 -19.08 -1.19
N ASN A 128 -8.05 -17.90 -1.79
CA ASN A 128 -8.00 -17.70 -3.23
C ASN A 128 -7.12 -16.48 -3.53
N LEU A 129 -5.87 -16.72 -3.90
CA LEU A 129 -4.88 -15.68 -4.14
C LEU A 129 -5.19 -14.89 -5.42
N GLY A 130 -5.81 -15.53 -6.42
CA GLY A 130 -6.32 -14.90 -7.62
C GLY A 130 -5.29 -14.02 -8.31
N PHE A 131 -5.56 -12.71 -8.35
CA PHE A 131 -4.70 -11.72 -9.01
C PHE A 131 -3.28 -11.66 -8.42
N PHE A 132 -3.08 -12.11 -7.18
CA PHE A 132 -1.81 -11.98 -6.45
C PHE A 132 -1.01 -13.28 -6.36
N GLU A 133 -1.36 -14.32 -7.12
CA GLU A 133 -0.63 -15.59 -7.14
C GLU A 133 0.85 -15.39 -7.44
N GLU A 134 1.18 -14.66 -8.51
CA GLU A 134 2.57 -14.43 -8.89
C GLU A 134 3.34 -13.69 -7.79
N ILE A 135 2.75 -12.66 -7.18
CA ILE A 135 3.37 -11.94 -6.05
C ILE A 135 3.64 -12.89 -4.89
N VAL A 136 2.68 -13.76 -4.55
CA VAL A 136 2.80 -14.67 -3.41
C VAL A 136 3.81 -15.79 -3.67
N TYR A 137 3.86 -16.34 -4.88
CA TYR A 137 4.75 -17.45 -5.21
C TYR A 137 6.17 -17.01 -5.58
N ASN A 138 6.34 -15.80 -6.12
CA ASN A 138 7.65 -15.22 -6.34
C ASN A 138 8.24 -14.74 -5.00
N GLN A 139 8.83 -15.67 -4.25
CA GLN A 139 9.77 -15.34 -3.20
C GLN A 139 11.10 -14.98 -3.87
N SER A 140 11.27 -13.71 -4.27
CA SER A 140 12.62 -13.19 -4.40
C SER A 140 13.26 -13.31 -3.01
N ASN A 141 14.45 -13.92 -2.96
CA ASN A 141 15.22 -14.17 -1.74
C ASN A 141 15.58 -12.84 -1.04
N PHE A 142 14.61 -12.17 -0.41
CA PHE A 142 14.87 -11.08 0.50
C PHE A 142 15.29 -11.70 1.82
N VAL A 143 16.59 -11.90 1.95
CA VAL A 143 17.24 -12.02 3.24
C VAL A 143 17.04 -10.66 3.90
N ASP A 144 15.99 -10.52 4.73
CA ASP A 144 15.93 -9.45 5.73
C ASP A 144 17.27 -9.58 6.47
N SER A 145 18.15 -8.60 6.28
CA SER A 145 19.51 -8.60 6.81
C SER A 145 19.42 -8.46 8.33
N GLY A 146 19.07 -9.56 9.00
CA GLY A 146 19.21 -9.70 10.43
C GLY A 146 20.70 -9.65 10.72
N VAL A 147 21.17 -8.50 11.22
CA VAL A 147 22.51 -8.36 11.75
C VAL A 147 22.64 -9.34 12.92
N ILE A 148 23.32 -10.47 12.69
CA ILE A 148 23.72 -11.37 13.77
C ILE A 148 25.01 -10.81 14.36
N CYS A 149 24.90 -10.10 15.48
CA CYS A 149 26.05 -9.78 16.31
C CYS A 149 26.41 -10.99 17.17
N VAL A 150 27.56 -11.61 16.89
CA VAL A 150 28.15 -12.61 17.79
C VAL A 150 29.06 -11.86 18.78
N LEU A 151 28.73 -11.90 20.07
CA LEU A 151 29.60 -11.41 21.13
C LEU A 151 30.57 -12.53 21.54
N TYR A 152 31.86 -12.36 21.24
CA TYR A 152 32.91 -13.26 21.74
C TYR A 152 33.40 -12.76 23.10
N ILE A 153 33.13 -13.53 24.16
CA ILE A 153 33.71 -13.29 25.49
C ILE A 153 34.88 -14.26 25.67
N LYS A 154 36.09 -13.72 25.76
CA LYS A 154 37.28 -14.49 26.14
C LYS A 154 37.39 -14.49 27.65
N THR A 155 37.32 -15.67 28.27
CA THR A 155 37.62 -15.88 29.71
C THR A 155 39.13 -15.95 29.93
#